data_AF-A0A8R2H8G9-F1
#
_entry.id   AF-A0A8R2H8G9-F1
#
_cell.length_a   1.000
_cell.length_b   1.000
_cell.length_c   1.000
_cell.angle_alpha   90.00
_cell.angle_beta   90.00
_cell.angle_gamma   90.00
#
_symmetry.space_group_name_H-M   'P 1'
#
loop_
_entity.id
_entity.type
_entity.pdbx_description
1 polymer ?
#
loop_
_entity_poly.entity_id
_entity_poly.type
_entity_poly.pdbx_seq_one_letter_code
_entity_poly.pdbx_strand_id
1 'polypeptide(L)'
;MKHSIIVETKDKMLIKTLGLILYLSSSQSEYLFRPNLPMGKYRMVIDKVYPCETTKNHPIQLNWYFSKRTPSITEVKGNSTLLIPFDDTLALDYNLMSWGSTGGWVPNAYILNTKKACSNLKHLLGNAWLNIIEGFNIPSDKCPIPVGTYITSGFDKQKLEDMNFPKTFFFGKYKMVCRYKNLKNEVVGCLKKHLKAKLLLKSKPQTPTIQTLQHQYSKTKTPRFNTQVLLKSLKKVMTIKSTYPKY
;
A
#
# COMPACT_ATOMS: atom_id res chain seq x y z
N MET A 1 -63.50 14.13 5.91
CA MET A 1 -62.59 13.33 5.06
C MET A 1 -61.16 13.89 4.90
N LYS A 2 -60.90 15.20 5.01
CA LYS A 2 -59.53 15.74 4.83
C LYS A 2 -58.54 15.38 5.96
N HIS A 3 -59.01 15.19 7.20
CA HIS A 3 -58.13 14.92 8.34
C HIS A 3 -57.48 13.53 8.31
N SER A 4 -58.18 12.50 7.82
CA SER A 4 -57.67 11.12 7.80
C SER A 4 -56.54 10.93 6.78
N ILE A 5 -56.61 11.62 5.65
CA ILE A 5 -55.62 11.53 4.55
C ILE A 5 -54.28 12.19 4.97
N ILE A 6 -54.34 13.26 5.77
CA ILE A 6 -53.15 13.99 6.26
C ILE A 6 -52.37 13.18 7.31
N VAL A 7 -53.07 12.38 8.13
CA VAL A 7 -52.44 11.50 9.13
C VAL A 7 -51.70 10.36 8.43
N GLU A 8 -52.35 9.71 7.45
CA GLU A 8 -51.77 8.57 6.74
C GLU A 8 -50.53 8.93 5.89
N THR A 9 -50.48 10.17 5.37
CA THR A 9 -49.31 10.67 4.61
C THR A 9 -48.13 11.05 5.51
N LYS A 10 -48.38 11.53 6.74
CA LYS A 10 -47.33 11.81 7.73
C LYS A 10 -46.65 10.53 8.21
N ASP A 11 -47.41 9.47 8.47
CA ASP A 11 -46.87 8.20 8.95
C ASP A 11 -46.03 7.48 7.88
N LYS A 12 -46.47 7.50 6.61
CA LYS A 12 -45.70 6.96 5.47
C LYS A 12 -44.38 7.71 5.24
N MET A 13 -44.35 9.03 5.46
CA MET A 13 -43.11 9.81 5.40
C MET A 13 -42.17 9.49 6.56
N LEU A 14 -42.69 9.31 7.77
CA LEU A 14 -41.87 9.00 8.95
C LEU A 14 -41.18 7.63 8.81
N ILE A 15 -41.91 6.62 8.33
CA ILE A 15 -41.36 5.27 8.11
C ILE A 15 -40.26 5.27 7.03
N LYS A 16 -40.47 5.99 5.92
CA LYS A 16 -39.46 6.13 4.86
C LYS A 16 -38.21 6.87 5.35
N THR A 17 -38.40 7.89 6.19
CA THR A 17 -37.29 8.68 6.75
C THR A 17 -36.45 7.85 7.73
N LEU A 18 -37.10 7.07 8.60
CA LEU A 18 -36.42 6.15 9.52
C LEU A 18 -35.68 5.03 8.77
N GLY A 19 -36.27 4.50 7.70
CA GLY A 19 -35.61 3.53 6.82
C GLY A 19 -34.36 4.09 6.13
N LEU A 20 -34.41 5.35 5.67
CA LEU A 20 -33.26 6.03 5.06
C LEU A 20 -32.15 6.30 6.09
N ILE A 21 -32.49 6.71 7.31
CA ILE A 21 -31.53 6.93 8.40
C ILE A 21 -30.85 5.62 8.79
N LEU A 22 -31.60 4.52 8.90
CA LEU A 22 -31.05 3.17 9.18
C LEU A 22 -30.14 2.67 8.04
N TYR A 23 -30.50 2.95 6.78
CA TYR A 23 -29.67 2.62 5.63
C TYR A 23 -28.35 3.43 5.60
N LEU A 24 -28.43 4.72 5.94
CA LEU A 24 -27.26 5.61 6.02
C LEU A 24 -26.37 5.31 7.24
N SER A 25 -26.94 4.85 8.35
CA SER A 25 -26.16 4.46 9.54
C SER A 25 -25.52 3.07 9.41
N SER A 26 -26.06 2.18 8.56
CA SER A 26 -25.45 0.87 8.25
C SER A 26 -24.23 0.96 7.31
N SER A 27 -24.05 2.09 6.60
CA SER A 27 -22.94 2.29 5.65
C SER A 27 -21.70 2.99 6.22
N GLN A 28 -21.66 3.27 7.53
CA GLN A 28 -20.43 3.72 8.18
C GLN A 28 -19.51 2.51 8.47
N SER A 29 -18.82 2.03 7.43
CA SER A 29 -17.52 1.41 7.71
C SER A 29 -16.63 2.50 8.32
N GLU A 30 -16.18 2.33 9.56
CA GLU A 30 -15.30 3.24 10.29
C GLU A 30 -13.93 3.37 9.60
N TYR A 31 -13.86 4.04 8.45
CA TYR A 31 -12.60 4.58 7.96
C TYR A 31 -12.33 5.84 8.78
N LEU A 32 -11.46 5.72 9.78
CA LEU A 32 -10.87 6.88 10.45
C LEU A 32 -9.99 7.60 9.42
N PHE A 33 -10.62 8.46 8.61
CA PHE A 33 -9.93 9.40 7.75
C PHE A 33 -8.96 10.19 8.62
N ARG A 34 -7.69 10.29 8.22
CA ARG A 34 -6.64 10.95 8.98
C ARG A 34 -6.34 12.32 8.37
N PRO A 35 -7.19 13.33 8.60
CA PRO A 35 -7.09 14.62 7.91
C PRO A 35 -5.77 15.35 8.20
N ASN A 36 -5.09 15.01 9.28
CA ASN A 36 -3.87 15.68 9.72
C ASN A 36 -2.58 15.13 9.08
N LEU A 37 -2.65 14.09 8.23
CA LEU A 37 -1.48 13.60 7.52
C LEU A 37 -1.45 14.16 6.09
N PRO A 38 -0.28 14.57 5.58
CA PRO A 38 -0.14 14.93 4.17
C PRO A 38 -0.43 13.70 3.29
N MET A 39 -1.27 13.89 2.27
CA MET A 39 -1.63 12.88 1.28
C MET A 39 -0.94 13.16 -0.04
N GLY A 40 -0.44 12.13 -0.72
CA GLY A 40 0.18 12.30 -2.02
C GLY A 40 0.73 11.01 -2.62
N LYS A 41 1.46 11.14 -3.74
CA LYS A 41 2.17 10.01 -4.35
C LYS A 41 3.24 9.50 -3.42
N TYR A 42 3.24 8.20 -3.16
CA TYR A 42 4.15 7.59 -2.20
C TYR A 42 4.91 6.41 -2.80
N ARG A 43 5.97 6.01 -2.10
CA ARG A 43 6.66 4.72 -2.20
C ARG A 43 6.46 3.98 -0.89
N MET A 44 5.89 2.77 -0.93
CA MET A 44 5.75 1.93 0.26
C MET A 44 7.02 1.18 0.51
N VAL A 45 7.58 1.35 1.70
CA VAL A 45 8.77 0.64 2.15
C VAL A 45 8.38 -0.27 3.29
N ILE A 46 8.63 -1.57 3.14
CA ILE A 46 8.48 -2.53 4.24
C ILE A 46 9.72 -2.45 5.11
N ASP A 47 9.53 -2.05 6.37
CA ASP A 47 10.59 -1.80 7.34
C ASP A 47 10.92 -3.05 8.14
N LYS A 48 9.88 -3.80 8.55
CA LYS A 48 9.98 -5.05 9.31
C LYS A 48 8.88 -6.02 8.88
N VAL A 49 9.16 -7.30 8.97
CA VAL A 49 8.21 -8.40 8.80
C VAL A 49 8.49 -9.45 9.86
N TYR A 50 7.45 -9.98 10.48
CA TYR A 50 7.55 -11.01 11.52
C TYR A 50 6.20 -11.71 11.71
N PRO A 51 6.18 -12.96 12.20
CA PRO A 51 4.94 -13.65 12.54
C PRO A 51 4.21 -12.93 13.68
N CYS A 52 2.90 -13.16 13.78
CA CYS A 52 2.17 -12.69 14.96
C CYS A 52 2.59 -13.49 16.19
N GLU A 53 2.55 -12.85 17.37
CA GLU A 53 2.64 -13.56 18.64
C GLU A 53 1.38 -14.40 18.82
N THR A 54 1.56 -15.72 18.96
CA THR A 54 0.47 -16.67 19.13
C THR A 54 0.90 -17.72 20.14
N THR A 55 -0.05 -18.17 20.96
CA THR A 55 0.13 -19.34 21.84
C THR A 55 -0.21 -20.65 21.13
N LYS A 56 -0.80 -20.56 19.92
CA LYS A 56 -1.24 -21.69 19.09
C LYS A 56 -0.35 -21.79 17.86
N ASN A 57 0.03 -23.02 17.51
CA ASN A 57 0.69 -23.31 16.24
C ASN A 57 -0.35 -23.23 15.12
N HIS A 58 -0.24 -22.20 14.31
CA HIS A 58 -1.09 -22.02 13.14
C HIS A 58 -0.66 -22.98 12.00
N PRO A 59 -1.60 -23.52 11.22
CA PRO A 59 -1.26 -24.37 10.07
C PRO A 59 -0.59 -23.60 8.93
N ILE A 60 -0.78 -22.27 8.83
CA ILE A 60 -0.03 -21.41 7.92
C ILE A 60 1.00 -20.62 8.74
N GLN A 61 2.28 -20.93 8.52
CA GLN A 61 3.40 -20.35 9.25
C GLN A 61 4.27 -19.55 8.27
N LEU A 62 4.46 -18.27 8.55
CA LEU A 62 5.20 -17.34 7.69
C LEU A 62 6.38 -16.75 8.48
N ASN A 63 7.52 -17.44 8.44
CA ASN A 63 8.72 -17.07 9.19
C ASN A 63 9.65 -16.21 8.34
N TRP A 64 9.14 -15.08 7.87
CA TRP A 64 9.89 -14.18 6.99
C TRP A 64 10.64 -13.15 7.81
N TYR A 65 11.86 -12.83 7.37
CA TYR A 65 12.68 -11.78 7.98
C TYR A 65 13.52 -11.07 6.91
N PHE A 66 14.09 -9.94 7.29
CA PHE A 66 14.97 -9.16 6.41
C PHE A 66 16.43 -9.34 6.80
N SER A 67 17.28 -9.61 5.80
CA SER A 67 18.72 -9.72 5.95
C SER A 67 19.41 -8.69 5.06
N LYS A 68 20.36 -7.94 5.58
CA LYS A 68 21.22 -7.11 4.72
C LYS A 68 22.20 -8.03 3.98
N ARG A 69 22.29 -7.90 2.66
CA ARG A 69 23.33 -8.55 1.85
C ARG A 69 24.46 -7.59 1.52
N THR A 70 24.12 -6.34 1.23
CA THR A 70 25.06 -5.23 1.04
C THR A 70 24.54 -3.99 1.80
N PRO A 71 25.29 -2.88 1.88
CA PRO A 71 24.79 -1.65 2.47
C PRO A 71 23.52 -1.10 1.80
N SER A 72 23.33 -1.39 0.51
CA SER A 72 22.19 -0.93 -0.30
C SER A 72 21.09 -1.98 -0.52
N ILE A 73 21.42 -3.27 -0.45
CA ILE A 73 20.49 -4.37 -0.74
C ILE A 73 20.08 -5.09 0.55
N THR A 74 18.77 -5.14 0.77
CA THR A 74 18.17 -5.95 1.83
C THR A 74 17.32 -7.04 1.18
N GLU A 75 17.56 -8.29 1.56
CA GLU A 75 16.83 -9.44 1.05
C GLU A 75 15.75 -9.88 2.03
N VAL A 76 14.69 -10.47 1.47
CA VAL A 76 13.68 -11.23 2.20
C VAL A 76 14.14 -12.67 2.29
N LYS A 77 14.29 -13.19 3.51
CA LYS A 77 14.68 -14.57 3.80
C LYS A 77 13.65 -15.26 4.69
N GLY A 78 13.75 -16.59 4.79
CA GLY A 78 12.93 -17.39 5.68
C GLY A 78 12.17 -18.50 4.98
N ASN A 79 11.12 -18.99 5.64
CA ASN A 79 10.26 -20.04 5.10
C ASN A 79 8.77 -19.72 5.24
N SER A 80 7.99 -20.36 4.39
CA SER A 80 6.53 -20.43 4.46
C SER A 80 6.15 -21.90 4.57
N THR A 81 5.56 -22.31 5.70
CA THR A 81 5.05 -23.67 5.88
C THR A 81 3.54 -23.65 5.83
N LEU A 82 2.97 -24.37 4.87
CA LEU A 82 1.53 -24.51 4.67
C LEU A 82 1.14 -25.96 5.02
N LEU A 83 0.49 -26.18 6.16
CA LEU A 83 -0.08 -27.48 6.55
C LEU A 83 -1.49 -27.72 5.97
N ILE A 84 -2.11 -26.65 5.46
CA ILE A 84 -3.35 -26.66 4.68
C ILE A 84 -3.09 -25.90 3.38
N PRO A 85 -3.78 -26.21 2.27
CA PRO A 85 -3.62 -25.45 1.04
C PRO A 85 -4.00 -23.99 1.28
N PHE A 86 -3.24 -23.06 0.69
CA PHE A 86 -3.61 -21.65 0.69
C PHE A 86 -4.50 -21.38 -0.52
N ASP A 87 -5.81 -21.43 -0.29
CA ASP A 87 -6.84 -21.39 -1.31
C ASP A 87 -7.93 -20.34 -1.01
N ASP A 88 -9.00 -20.37 -1.79
CA ASP A 88 -10.11 -19.42 -1.69
C ASP A 88 -11.22 -19.83 -0.69
N THR A 89 -11.06 -20.95 0.01
CA THR A 89 -11.93 -21.30 1.16
C THR A 89 -11.59 -20.44 2.38
N LEU A 90 -10.38 -19.90 2.43
CA LEU A 90 -9.92 -19.00 3.48
C LEU A 90 -10.43 -17.56 3.24
N ALA A 91 -10.59 -16.83 4.35
CA ALA A 91 -10.81 -15.39 4.35
C ALA A 91 -9.52 -14.64 4.70
N LEU A 92 -9.35 -13.45 4.13
CA LEU A 92 -8.28 -12.50 4.43
C LEU A 92 -8.85 -11.36 5.29
N ASP A 93 -8.30 -11.21 6.49
CA ASP A 93 -8.53 -10.09 7.40
C ASP A 93 -7.25 -9.25 7.47
N TYR A 94 -7.33 -8.05 6.93
CA TYR A 94 -6.23 -7.11 6.81
C TYR A 94 -6.56 -5.87 7.62
N ASN A 95 -5.73 -5.53 8.60
CA ASN A 95 -5.85 -4.31 9.39
C ASN A 95 -4.56 -3.48 9.31
N LEU A 96 -4.70 -2.23 8.88
CA LEU A 96 -3.65 -1.23 8.86
C LEU A 96 -3.88 -0.23 9.99
N MET A 97 -2.88 -0.08 10.84
CA MET A 97 -2.82 0.90 11.91
C MET A 97 -1.81 1.98 11.51
N SER A 98 -2.08 3.24 11.85
CA SER A 98 -1.18 4.34 11.53
C SER A 98 -0.68 5.03 12.79
N TRP A 99 0.55 5.52 12.72
CA TRP A 99 1.17 6.22 13.85
C TRP A 99 0.49 7.58 14.08
N GLY A 100 0.03 7.83 15.31
CA GLY A 100 -0.62 9.08 15.71
C GLY A 100 0.38 10.22 15.90
N SER A 101 -0.09 11.46 15.72
CA SER A 101 0.69 12.68 16.01
C SER A 101 1.02 12.82 17.50
N THR A 102 0.15 12.31 18.37
CA THR A 102 0.32 12.29 19.83
C THR A 102 1.24 11.16 20.32
N GLY A 103 1.80 10.35 19.42
CA GLY A 103 2.55 9.15 19.75
C GLY A 103 1.64 7.96 20.03
N GLY A 104 1.96 6.81 19.44
CA GLY A 104 1.17 5.58 19.57
C GLY A 104 0.57 5.10 18.25
N TRP A 105 0.09 3.85 18.27
CA TRP A 105 -0.60 3.24 17.13
C TRP A 105 -2.09 3.50 17.25
N VAL A 106 -2.65 4.16 16.25
CA VAL A 106 -4.10 4.32 16.14
C VAL A 106 -4.61 3.22 15.21
N PRO A 107 -5.53 2.36 15.68
CA PRO A 107 -6.00 1.21 14.93
C PRO A 107 -6.87 1.64 13.74
N ASN A 108 -7.21 0.68 12.89
CA ASN A 108 -8.30 0.79 11.90
C ASN A 108 -8.14 1.96 10.91
N ALA A 109 -6.90 2.33 10.58
CA ALA A 109 -6.64 3.31 9.52
C ALA A 109 -7.11 2.79 8.14
N TYR A 110 -7.07 1.47 7.97
CA TYR A 110 -7.72 0.78 6.86
C TYR A 110 -7.99 -0.67 7.25
N ILE A 111 -9.22 -1.15 7.03
CA ILE A 111 -9.60 -2.54 7.26
C ILE A 111 -10.08 -3.13 5.94
N LEU A 112 -9.60 -4.31 5.59
CA LEU A 112 -10.09 -5.10 4.48
C LEU A 112 -10.39 -6.51 4.96
N ASN A 113 -11.66 -6.87 4.95
CA ASN A 113 -12.14 -8.22 5.22
C ASN A 113 -12.74 -8.78 3.95
N THR A 114 -12.12 -9.80 3.38
CA THR A 114 -12.59 -10.40 2.13
C THR A 114 -12.55 -11.92 2.20
N LYS A 115 -13.54 -12.56 1.58
CA LYS A 115 -13.52 -14.01 1.30
C LYS A 115 -12.50 -14.29 0.18
N LYS A 116 -12.23 -15.55 -0.17
CA LYS A 116 -11.31 -15.90 -1.27
C LYS A 116 -9.90 -15.32 -1.06
N ALA A 117 -9.24 -15.77 0.01
CA ALA A 117 -7.97 -15.19 0.45
C ALA A 117 -6.87 -15.29 -0.61
N CYS A 118 -6.74 -16.41 -1.32
CA CYS A 118 -5.65 -16.60 -2.29
C CYS A 118 -5.78 -15.65 -3.48
N SER A 119 -6.93 -15.64 -4.14
CA SER A 119 -7.18 -14.79 -5.31
C SER A 119 -7.11 -13.30 -4.96
N ASN A 120 -7.66 -12.89 -3.82
CA ASN A 120 -7.59 -11.49 -3.39
C ASN A 120 -6.18 -11.08 -2.98
N LEU A 121 -5.42 -11.96 -2.32
CA LEU A 121 -4.03 -11.67 -1.98
C LEU A 121 -3.16 -11.55 -3.25
N LYS A 122 -3.35 -12.45 -4.23
CA LYS A 122 -2.70 -12.34 -5.55
C LYS A 122 -3.02 -11.01 -6.21
N HIS A 123 -4.29 -10.61 -6.22
CA HIS A 123 -4.71 -9.32 -6.77
C HIS A 123 -4.10 -8.12 -6.04
N LEU A 124 -4.10 -8.11 -4.71
CA LEU A 124 -3.52 -7.01 -3.91
C LEU A 124 -2.01 -6.89 -4.10
N LEU A 125 -1.32 -8.02 -4.16
CA LEU A 125 0.13 -8.06 -4.34
C LEU A 125 0.56 -7.72 -5.77
N GLY A 126 -0.31 -7.89 -6.78
CA GLY A 126 0.01 -7.53 -8.16
C GLY A 126 1.30 -8.20 -8.64
N ASN A 127 2.22 -7.41 -9.19
CA ASN A 127 3.52 -7.92 -9.67
C ASN A 127 4.40 -8.48 -8.55
N ALA A 128 4.23 -8.01 -7.30
CA ALA A 128 4.94 -8.58 -6.15
C ALA A 128 4.57 -10.05 -5.88
N TRP A 129 3.39 -10.53 -6.35
CA TRP A 129 2.99 -11.93 -6.22
C TRP A 129 3.99 -12.86 -6.91
N LEU A 130 4.32 -12.59 -8.18
CA LEU A 130 5.25 -13.41 -8.96
C LEU A 130 6.64 -13.44 -8.30
N ASN A 131 7.12 -12.28 -7.84
CA ASN A 131 8.40 -12.19 -7.13
C ASN A 131 8.43 -13.03 -5.84
N ILE A 132 7.30 -13.15 -5.13
CA ILE A 132 7.19 -14.00 -3.93
C ILE A 132 7.17 -15.48 -4.34
N ILE A 133 6.37 -15.86 -5.33
CA ILE A 133 6.25 -17.24 -5.83
C ILE A 133 7.63 -17.75 -6.29
N GLU A 134 8.31 -16.99 -7.14
CA GLU A 134 9.66 -17.31 -7.62
C GLU A 134 10.67 -17.32 -6.47
N GLY A 135 10.65 -16.30 -5.61
CA GLY A 135 11.60 -16.16 -4.52
C GLY A 135 11.57 -17.34 -3.53
N PHE A 136 10.40 -17.92 -3.31
CA PHE A 136 10.19 -19.09 -2.43
C PHE A 136 10.23 -20.44 -3.17
N ASN A 137 10.50 -20.45 -4.48
CA ASN A 137 10.47 -21.66 -5.32
C ASN A 137 9.12 -22.40 -5.24
N ILE A 138 8.02 -21.66 -5.20
CA ILE A 138 6.68 -22.24 -5.20
C ILE A 138 6.37 -22.71 -6.64
N PRO A 139 5.88 -23.95 -6.84
CA PRO A 139 5.80 -24.58 -8.17
C PRO A 139 4.78 -23.95 -9.14
N SER A 140 3.89 -23.08 -8.64
CA SER A 140 2.83 -22.46 -9.41
C SER A 140 2.51 -21.08 -8.86
N ASP A 141 2.27 -20.11 -9.75
CA ASP A 141 1.77 -18.79 -9.39
C ASP A 141 0.23 -18.74 -9.29
N LYS A 142 -0.45 -19.86 -9.57
CA LYS A 142 -1.91 -19.97 -9.56
C LYS A 142 -2.40 -20.38 -8.18
N CYS A 143 -3.58 -19.89 -7.81
CA CYS A 143 -4.31 -20.41 -6.67
C CYS A 143 -4.96 -21.75 -7.03
N PRO A 144 -5.00 -22.74 -6.10
CA PRO A 144 -4.46 -22.70 -4.74
C PRO A 144 -2.94 -22.96 -4.68
N ILE A 145 -2.28 -22.42 -3.65
CA ILE A 145 -0.89 -22.81 -3.34
C ILE A 145 -0.92 -24.11 -2.52
N PRO A 146 -0.24 -25.18 -2.98
CA PRO A 146 -0.35 -26.48 -2.33
C PRO A 146 0.35 -26.51 -0.95
N VAL A 147 -0.01 -27.52 -0.16
CA VAL A 147 0.64 -27.86 1.11
C VAL A 147 2.14 -28.10 0.87
N GLY A 148 2.99 -27.57 1.75
CA GLY A 148 4.42 -27.69 1.60
C GLY A 148 5.20 -26.71 2.47
N THR A 149 6.51 -26.92 2.52
CA THR A 149 7.46 -25.98 3.12
C THR A 149 8.27 -25.33 2.01
N TYR A 150 8.09 -24.02 1.85
CA TYR A 150 8.76 -23.23 0.82
C TYR A 150 9.83 -22.37 1.47
N ILE A 151 11.06 -22.45 0.98
CA ILE A 151 12.22 -21.78 1.57
C ILE A 151 12.85 -20.89 0.50
N THR A 152 13.17 -19.66 0.88
CA THR A 152 13.90 -18.74 0.01
C THR A 152 15.35 -18.60 0.46
N SER A 153 16.28 -18.62 -0.49
CA SER A 153 17.68 -18.26 -0.26
C SER A 153 17.89 -16.75 -0.08
N GLY A 154 16.90 -15.94 -0.44
CA GLY A 154 16.96 -14.48 -0.43
C GLY A 154 16.54 -13.87 -1.77
N PHE A 155 15.61 -12.91 -1.75
CA PHE A 155 15.32 -12.03 -2.90
C PHE A 155 15.20 -10.57 -2.46
N ASP A 156 15.51 -9.62 -3.35
CA ASP A 156 15.52 -8.19 -3.01
C ASP A 156 14.13 -7.72 -2.54
N LYS A 157 14.07 -7.09 -1.36
CA LYS A 157 12.82 -6.56 -0.81
C LYS A 157 12.17 -5.49 -1.69
N GLN A 158 12.93 -4.80 -2.55
CA GLN A 158 12.38 -3.79 -3.45
C GLN A 158 11.38 -4.38 -4.44
N LYS A 159 11.51 -5.67 -4.76
CA LYS A 159 10.54 -6.43 -5.57
C LYS A 159 9.15 -6.53 -4.93
N LEU A 160 9.02 -6.22 -3.63
CA LEU A 160 7.74 -6.17 -2.92
C LEU A 160 7.03 -4.83 -3.02
N GLU A 161 7.63 -3.79 -3.60
CA GLU A 161 7.02 -2.45 -3.60
C GLU A 161 6.00 -2.25 -4.73
N ASP A 162 6.05 -3.09 -5.76
CA ASP A 162 5.14 -3.04 -6.91
C ASP A 162 3.85 -3.84 -6.65
N MET A 163 3.07 -3.34 -5.68
CA MET A 163 1.75 -3.87 -5.32
C MET A 163 0.63 -3.01 -5.91
N ASN A 164 -0.57 -3.58 -5.97
CA ASN A 164 -1.78 -2.92 -6.46
C ASN A 164 -2.45 -2.02 -5.40
N PHE A 165 -1.67 -1.50 -4.45
CA PHE A 165 -2.16 -0.48 -3.51
C PHE A 165 -2.41 0.86 -4.22
N PRO A 166 -3.34 1.69 -3.71
CA PRO A 166 -3.64 3.01 -4.29
C PRO A 166 -2.37 3.82 -4.47
N LYS A 167 -2.11 4.48 -5.60
CA LYS A 167 -0.83 5.20 -5.81
C LYS A 167 -0.71 6.51 -5.01
N THR A 168 -1.80 6.93 -4.37
CA THR A 168 -1.89 8.11 -3.50
C THR A 168 -2.41 7.68 -2.14
N PHE A 169 -1.73 8.05 -1.07
CA PHE A 169 -2.10 7.72 0.31
C PHE A 169 -1.46 8.70 1.28
N PHE A 170 -1.86 8.63 2.55
CA PHE A 170 -1.29 9.44 3.62
C PHE A 170 0.16 9.02 3.90
N PHE A 171 1.08 9.98 4.00
CA PHE A 171 2.46 9.69 4.40
C PHE A 171 2.55 9.34 5.88
N GLY A 172 3.45 8.43 6.24
CA GLY A 172 3.64 8.07 7.64
C GLY A 172 4.16 6.66 7.88
N LYS A 173 4.14 6.28 9.16
CA LYS A 173 4.47 4.94 9.64
C LYS A 173 3.19 4.15 9.86
N TYR A 174 3.19 2.91 9.43
CA TYR A 174 2.05 2.00 9.54
C TYR A 174 2.47 0.66 10.12
N LYS A 175 1.52 0.02 10.80
CA LYS A 175 1.57 -1.39 11.20
C LYS A 175 0.47 -2.11 10.47
N MET A 176 0.82 -3.17 9.76
CA MET A 176 -0.11 -4.01 9.03
C MET A 176 -0.18 -5.37 9.74
N VAL A 177 -1.39 -5.86 9.96
CA VAL A 177 -1.65 -7.21 10.46
C VAL A 177 -2.52 -7.92 9.44
N CYS A 178 -1.99 -8.99 8.85
CA CYS A 178 -2.76 -9.89 7.98
C CYS A 178 -3.07 -11.16 8.75
N ARG A 179 -4.33 -11.57 8.76
CA ARG A 179 -4.82 -12.83 9.32
C ARG A 179 -5.55 -13.61 8.24
N TYR A 180 -5.28 -14.90 8.18
CA TYR A 180 -6.04 -15.84 7.37
C TYR A 180 -7.00 -16.58 8.28
N LYS A 181 -8.26 -16.67 7.90
CA LYS A 181 -9.29 -17.35 8.69
C LYS A 181 -9.93 -18.48 7.90
N ASN A 182 -10.25 -19.58 8.57
CA ASN A 182 -11.01 -20.67 7.96
C ASN A 182 -12.53 -20.36 7.95
N LEU A 183 -13.33 -21.30 7.45
CA LEU A 183 -14.80 -21.18 7.41
C LEU A 183 -15.45 -21.06 8.80
N LYS A 184 -14.76 -21.50 9.86
CA LYS A 184 -15.18 -21.35 11.26
C LYS A 184 -14.75 -20.01 11.88
N ASN A 185 -14.19 -19.10 11.07
CA ASN A 185 -13.64 -17.80 11.49
C ASN A 185 -12.44 -17.92 12.46
N GLU A 186 -11.80 -19.09 12.52
CA GLU A 186 -10.61 -19.32 13.33
C GLU A 186 -9.37 -18.84 12.56
N VAL A 187 -8.46 -18.15 13.24
CA VAL A 187 -7.19 -17.71 12.64
C VAL A 187 -6.29 -18.92 12.39
N VAL A 188 -5.97 -19.15 11.13
CA VAL A 188 -5.13 -20.26 10.66
C VAL A 188 -3.76 -19.81 10.18
N GLY A 189 -3.50 -18.51 10.14
CA GLY A 189 -2.20 -17.91 9.83
C GLY A 189 -2.18 -16.41 10.10
N CYS A 190 -1.03 -15.85 10.42
CA CYS A 190 -0.92 -14.44 10.79
C CYS A 190 0.48 -13.86 10.50
N LEU A 191 0.52 -12.66 9.91
CA LEU A 191 1.75 -11.94 9.60
C LEU A 191 1.64 -10.46 9.95
N LYS A 192 2.66 -9.92 10.63
CA LYS A 192 2.79 -8.49 10.91
C LYS A 192 3.86 -7.86 10.02
N LYS A 193 3.59 -6.65 9.52
CA LYS A 193 4.60 -5.82 8.85
C LYS A 193 4.59 -4.41 9.38
N HIS A 194 5.76 -3.80 9.48
CA HIS A 194 5.89 -2.36 9.65
C HIS A 194 6.13 -1.75 8.29
N LEU A 195 5.34 -0.75 7.92
CA LEU A 195 5.39 -0.08 6.62
C LEU A 195 5.68 1.40 6.82
N LYS A 196 6.33 2.01 5.84
CA LYS A 196 6.54 3.44 5.76
C LYS A 196 6.07 3.92 4.38
N ALA A 197 5.02 4.72 4.36
CA ALA A 197 4.63 5.45 3.15
C ALA A 197 5.49 6.71 3.08
N LYS A 198 6.49 6.69 2.19
CA LYS A 198 7.39 7.82 1.97
C LYS A 198 6.94 8.61 0.76
N LEU A 199 7.13 9.92 0.76
CA LEU A 199 6.94 10.73 -0.44
C LEU A 199 7.70 10.12 -1.62
N LEU A 200 7.00 9.89 -2.72
CA LEU A 200 7.65 9.53 -3.97
C LEU A 200 8.34 10.80 -4.48
N LEU A 201 9.60 10.97 -4.10
CA LEU A 201 10.44 12.00 -4.71
C LEU A 201 10.50 11.64 -6.19
N LYS A 202 9.84 12.44 -7.04
CA LYS A 202 10.17 12.44 -8.47
C LYS A 202 11.68 12.59 -8.51
N SER A 203 12.37 11.68 -9.20
CA SER A 203 13.77 11.89 -9.56
C SER A 203 13.89 13.35 -9.99
N LYS A 204 14.87 14.08 -9.42
CA LYS A 204 15.22 15.41 -9.91
C LYS A 204 15.14 15.33 -11.44
N PRO A 205 14.40 16.20 -12.15
CA PRO A 205 14.47 16.21 -13.59
C PRO A 205 15.96 16.20 -13.94
N GLN A 206 16.41 15.20 -14.70
CA GLN A 206 17.76 15.19 -15.22
C GLN A 206 17.93 16.56 -15.85
N THR A 207 18.83 17.36 -15.27
CA THR A 207 19.15 18.65 -15.87
C THR A 207 19.66 18.28 -17.25
N PRO A 208 18.98 18.68 -18.35
CA PRO A 208 19.39 18.27 -19.67
C PRO A 208 20.86 18.66 -19.81
N THR A 209 21.71 17.70 -20.14
CA THR A 209 23.11 17.94 -20.38
C THR A 209 23.21 19.00 -21.48
N ILE A 210 24.25 19.84 -21.47
CA ILE A 210 24.44 20.90 -22.49
C ILE A 210 24.30 20.36 -23.92
N GLN A 211 24.70 19.11 -24.14
CA GLN A 211 24.54 18.38 -25.41
C GLN A 211 23.08 18.18 -25.84
N THR A 212 22.16 17.91 -24.91
CA THR A 212 20.72 17.75 -25.19
C THR A 212 20.07 19.08 -25.57
N LEU A 213 20.50 20.19 -24.95
CA LEU A 213 20.06 21.54 -25.29
C LEU A 213 20.63 21.99 -26.65
N GLN A 214 21.90 21.67 -26.96
CA GLN A 214 22.50 21.96 -28.27
C GLN A 214 21.82 21.20 -29.41
N HIS A 215 21.45 19.94 -29.18
CA HIS A 215 20.73 19.14 -30.18
C HIS A 215 19.28 19.60 -30.40
N GLN A 216 18.62 20.17 -29.39
CA GLN A 216 17.30 20.80 -29.59
C GLN A 216 17.44 22.16 -30.31
N TYR A 217 18.47 22.94 -30.01
CA TYR A 217 18.69 24.26 -30.62
C TYR A 217 19.13 24.17 -32.09
N SER A 218 19.86 23.12 -32.50
CA SER A 218 20.27 22.95 -33.90
C SER A 218 19.10 22.60 -34.84
N LYS A 219 17.96 22.16 -34.29
CA LYS A 219 16.76 21.80 -35.07
C LYS A 219 15.81 22.98 -35.32
N THR A 220 15.95 24.09 -34.60
CA THR A 220 15.16 25.30 -34.81
C THR A 220 16.04 26.38 -35.46
N LYS A 221 16.23 26.29 -36.79
CA LYS A 221 16.83 27.36 -37.57
C LYS A 221 15.79 28.46 -37.84
N THR A 222 15.92 29.58 -37.16
CA THR A 222 15.62 30.92 -37.69
C THR A 222 16.62 31.92 -37.10
N PRO A 223 17.20 32.83 -37.89
CA PRO A 223 18.32 33.66 -37.44
C PRO A 223 17.85 34.95 -36.75
N ARG A 224 18.73 35.47 -35.89
CA ARG A 224 18.68 36.72 -35.10
C ARG A 224 18.05 36.62 -33.71
N PHE A 225 18.81 36.07 -32.77
CA PHE A 225 18.78 36.59 -31.40
C PHE A 225 20.19 36.56 -30.80
N ASN A 226 20.59 37.69 -30.20
CA ASN A 226 21.94 37.95 -29.72
C ASN A 226 22.31 37.04 -28.54
N THR A 227 23.27 36.14 -28.77
CA THR A 227 23.65 34.99 -27.93
C THR A 227 24.16 35.38 -26.53
N GLN A 228 24.63 36.62 -26.34
CA GLN A 228 25.18 37.07 -25.06
C GLN A 228 24.10 37.40 -24.01
N VAL A 229 22.89 37.78 -24.42
CA VAL A 229 21.81 38.17 -23.49
C VAL A 229 21.20 36.94 -22.81
N LEU A 230 21.06 35.83 -23.54
CA LEU A 230 20.45 34.60 -23.03
C LEU A 230 21.34 33.88 -21.99
N LEU A 231 22.66 33.91 -22.19
CA LEU A 231 23.65 33.30 -21.29
C LEU A 231 23.72 34.00 -19.93
N LYS A 232 23.52 35.33 -19.88
CA LYS A 232 23.42 36.08 -18.61
C LYS A 232 22.13 35.74 -17.85
N SER A 233 21.01 35.58 -18.54
CA SER A 233 19.73 35.22 -17.91
C SER A 233 19.73 33.79 -17.35
N LEU A 234 20.36 32.83 -18.03
CA LEU A 234 20.46 31.44 -17.55
C LEU A 234 21.35 31.28 -16.30
N LYS A 235 22.44 32.06 -16.17
CA LYS A 235 23.26 32.07 -14.94
C LYS A 235 22.48 32.63 -13.74
N LYS A 236 21.62 33.63 -13.95
CA LYS A 236 20.81 34.24 -12.88
C LYS A 236 19.73 33.29 -12.35
N VAL A 237 19.14 32.45 -13.23
CA VAL A 237 18.13 31.45 -12.85
C VAL A 237 18.74 30.26 -12.09
N MET A 238 19.98 29.86 -12.40
CA MET A 238 20.64 28.73 -11.71
C MET A 238 21.12 29.05 -10.30
N THR A 239 21.24 30.33 -9.92
CA THR A 239 21.76 30.73 -8.60
C THR A 239 20.66 30.79 -7.51
N ILE A 240 19.37 30.76 -7.88
CA ILE A 240 18.25 31.00 -6.93
C ILE A 240 17.70 29.73 -6.24
N LYS A 241 18.30 28.54 -6.46
CA LYS A 241 17.85 27.29 -5.80
C LYS A 241 18.90 26.67 -4.88
N SER A 242 19.17 27.31 -3.74
CA SER A 242 19.75 26.63 -2.58
C SER A 242 19.50 27.39 -1.27
N THR A 243 18.23 27.50 -0.87
CA THR A 243 17.90 27.82 0.52
C THR A 243 16.50 27.31 0.84
N TYR A 244 16.42 26.15 1.49
CA TYR A 244 15.31 25.84 2.39
C TYR A 244 15.87 25.12 3.64
N PRO A 245 15.32 25.43 4.83
CA PRO A 245 15.89 25.08 6.12
C PRO A 245 15.55 23.64 6.51
N LYS A 246 16.46 23.03 7.29
CA LYS A 246 16.25 21.73 7.95
C LYS A 246 15.25 21.89 9.09
N TYR A 247 14.21 21.06 9.10
CA TYR A 247 13.50 20.60 10.29
C TYR A 247 13.37 19.08 10.20
#